data_AF-A0A6L5WK40-F1
#
_entry.id   AF-A0A6L5WK40-F1
#
_cell.length_a   1.000
_cell.length_b   1.000
_cell.length_c   1.000
_cell.angle_alpha   90.00
_cell.angle_beta   90.00
_cell.angle_gamma   90.00
#
_symmetry.space_group_name_H-M   'P 1'
#
loop_
_entity.id
_entity.type
_entity.pdbx_description
1 polymer ?
#
loop_
_entity_poly.entity_id
_entity_poly.type
_entity_poly.pdbx_seq_one_letter_code
_entity_poly.pdbx_strand_id
1 'polypeptide(L)'
;MYDINENFSVDAKFGLIDTEYKEYITDKTAKGNKIENTPDYTLSVGLNYHHQSGFYSRLDIYSQGNKYLNAANNEKQNAWVSADLIVGYIYNNLDIYSFIENIGDEEHIEAAFFGRDGAYINYSNPRKFGVGFKYYF
;
A
#
# COMPACT_ATOMS: atom_id res chain seq x y z
N MET A 1 -10.57 5.22 13.04
CA MET A 1 -11.23 6.28 12.25
C MET A 1 -11.52 7.42 13.20
N TYR A 2 -11.17 8.64 12.82
CA TYR A 2 -11.36 9.87 13.56
C TYR A 2 -12.17 10.83 12.69
N ASP A 3 -13.31 11.29 13.20
CA ASP A 3 -14.16 12.23 12.48
C ASP A 3 -13.66 13.66 12.74
N ILE A 4 -13.23 14.34 11.67
CA ILE A 4 -12.77 15.73 11.72
C ILE A 4 -13.98 16.67 11.84
N ASN A 5 -15.05 16.34 11.11
CA ASN A 5 -16.37 16.96 11.19
C ASN A 5 -17.43 16.01 10.62
N GLU A 6 -18.66 16.48 10.46
CA GLU A 6 -19.78 15.69 9.95
C GLU A 6 -19.57 15.10 8.54
N ASN A 7 -18.69 15.72 7.74
CA ASN A 7 -18.44 15.33 6.37
C ASN A 7 -17.09 14.63 6.17
N PHE A 8 -16.10 14.88 7.02
CA PHE A 8 -14.73 14.41 6.84
C PHE A 8 -14.30 13.48 7.96
N SER A 9 -13.73 12.34 7.60
CA SER A 9 -13.07 11.45 8.54
C SER A 9 -11.72 10.99 8.01
N VAL A 10 -10.82 10.66 8.94
CA VAL A 10 -9.47 10.19 8.63
C VAL A 10 -9.18 8.90 9.40
N ASP A 11 -8.47 7.98 8.77
CA ASP A 11 -7.85 6.85 9.44
C ASP A 11 -6.36 6.79 9.07
N ALA A 12 -5.53 6.45 10.04
CA ALA A 12 -4.09 6.37 9.84
C ALA A 12 -3.53 5.18 10.61
N LYS A 13 -2.59 4.48 9.99
CA LYS A 13 -1.85 3.35 10.55
C LYS A 13 -0.38 3.56 10.24
N PHE A 14 0.46 3.48 11.26
CA PHE A 14 1.90 3.62 11.13
C PHE A 14 2.59 2.47 11.87
N GLY A 15 3.62 1.90 11.26
CA GLY A 15 4.44 0.85 11.84
C GLY A 15 5.91 1.13 11.59
N LEU A 16 6.74 0.94 12.61
CA LEU A 16 8.20 0.93 12.52
C LEU A 16 8.68 -0.50 12.68
N ILE A 17 9.62 -0.91 11.86
CA ILE A 17 10.15 -2.27 11.88
C ILE A 17 11.67 -2.19 11.91
N ASP A 18 12.25 -2.74 12.96
CA ASP A 18 13.69 -2.87 13.12
C ASP A 18 13.99 -4.33 13.45
N THR A 19 14.61 -5.01 12.51
CA THR A 19 14.91 -6.45 12.62
C THR A 19 16.27 -6.74 12.03
N GLU A 20 17.01 -7.64 12.68
CA GLU A 20 18.33 -8.06 12.26
C GLU A 20 18.52 -9.56 12.52
N TYR A 21 19.34 -10.23 11.73
CA TYR A 21 19.77 -11.59 12.00
C TYR A 21 20.69 -11.65 13.22
N LYS A 22 20.21 -12.27 14.29
CA LYS A 22 21.07 -12.62 15.44
C LYS A 22 22.00 -13.77 15.12
N GLU A 23 21.47 -14.78 14.43
CA GLU A 23 22.16 -15.93 13.87
C GLU A 23 21.44 -16.32 12.57
N TYR A 24 22.20 -16.69 11.54
CA TYR A 24 21.65 -17.19 10.29
C TYR A 24 22.42 -18.45 9.90
N ILE A 25 21.73 -19.59 9.96
CA ILE A 25 22.36 -20.92 9.87
C ILE A 25 22.92 -21.17 8.46
N THR A 26 22.26 -20.62 7.44
CA THR A 26 22.61 -20.81 6.03
C THR A 26 23.81 -19.96 5.60
N ASP A 27 23.96 -18.76 6.17
CA ASP A 27 25.10 -17.87 5.90
C ASP A 27 25.45 -17.03 7.13
N LYS A 28 26.58 -17.34 7.78
CA LYS A 28 27.02 -16.62 8.98
C LYS A 28 27.40 -15.17 8.72
N THR A 29 27.67 -14.78 7.47
CA THR A 29 28.01 -13.40 7.11
C THR A 29 26.80 -12.46 7.17
N ALA A 30 25.57 -13.00 7.19
CA ALA A 30 24.34 -12.23 7.34
C ALA A 30 24.07 -11.76 8.77
N LYS A 31 24.88 -12.14 9.77
CA LYS A 31 24.68 -11.68 11.15
C LYS A 31 24.79 -10.15 11.24
N GLY A 32 23.76 -9.52 11.81
CA GLY A 32 23.64 -8.05 11.90
C GLY A 32 23.02 -7.40 10.65
N ASN A 33 22.82 -8.14 9.57
CA ASN A 33 22.04 -7.65 8.44
C ASN A 33 20.55 -7.62 8.80
N LYS A 34 19.81 -6.72 8.16
CA LYS A 34 18.36 -6.69 8.26
C LYS A 34 17.74 -7.92 7.62
N ILE A 35 16.68 -8.42 8.23
CA ILE A 35 15.92 -9.54 7.66
C ILE A 35 15.30 -9.10 6.32
N GLU A 36 15.34 -9.94 5.29
CA GLU A 36 14.70 -9.59 4.01
C GLU A 36 13.19 -9.37 4.18
N ASN A 37 12.61 -8.57 3.28
CA ASN A 37 11.18 -8.27 3.24
C ASN A 37 10.62 -7.59 4.51
N THR A 38 11.47 -7.03 5.37
CA THR A 38 11.06 -6.18 6.49
C THR A 38 11.33 -4.71 6.15
N PRO A 39 10.33 -3.92 5.74
CA PRO A 39 10.53 -2.52 5.40
C PRO A 39 10.76 -1.65 6.64
N ASP A 40 11.58 -0.61 6.56
CA ASP A 40 11.90 0.27 7.70
C ASP A 40 10.65 0.84 8.39
N TYR A 41 9.61 1.10 7.59
CA TYR A 41 8.30 1.52 8.07
C TYR A 41 7.18 1.10 7.12
N THR A 42 5.94 1.16 7.62
CA THR A 42 4.72 1.12 6.81
C THR A 42 3.79 2.24 7.24
N LEU A 43 3.18 2.93 6.28
CA LEU A 43 2.20 3.99 6.51
C LEU A 43 0.97 3.73 5.63
N SER A 44 -0.21 3.85 6.21
CA SER A 44 -1.48 3.89 5.49
C SER A 44 -2.32 5.03 6.05
N VAL A 45 -2.84 5.89 5.18
CA VAL A 45 -3.71 7.01 5.53
C VAL A 45 -4.93 7.00 4.61
N GLY A 46 -6.12 6.93 5.19
CA GLY A 46 -7.39 7.04 4.49
C GLY A 46 -8.06 8.37 4.84
N LEU A 47 -8.47 9.13 3.82
CA LEU A 47 -9.25 10.35 3.95
C LEU A 47 -10.62 10.12 3.30
N ASN A 48 -11.69 10.28 4.07
CA ASN A 48 -13.05 10.10 3.61
C ASN A 48 -13.77 11.45 3.62
N TYR A 49 -14.55 11.68 2.59
CA TYR A 49 -15.50 12.78 2.48
C TYR A 49 -16.87 12.22 2.12
N HIS A 50 -17.88 12.60 2.89
CA HIS A 50 -19.28 12.31 2.63
C HIS A 50 -20.07 13.59 2.81
N HIS A 51 -20.92 13.92 1.84
CA HIS A 51 -21.83 15.06 1.93
C HIS A 51 -23.27 14.59 1.98
N GLN A 52 -24.11 15.29 2.74
CA GLN A 52 -25.54 14.99 2.87
C GLN A 52 -26.32 14.97 1.53
N SER A 53 -25.77 15.58 0.46
CA SER A 53 -26.37 15.52 -0.87
C SER A 53 -26.23 14.16 -1.56
N GLY A 54 -25.42 13.26 -1.01
CA GLY A 54 -25.09 11.95 -1.59
C GLY A 54 -23.72 11.86 -2.24
N PHE A 55 -22.99 12.98 -2.38
CA PHE A 55 -21.63 12.96 -2.91
C PHE A 55 -20.65 12.38 -1.90
N TYR A 56 -19.71 11.56 -2.36
CA TYR A 56 -18.64 11.04 -1.53
C TYR A 56 -17.32 10.89 -2.30
N SER A 57 -16.22 10.88 -1.56
CA SER A 57 -14.92 10.50 -2.07
C SER A 57 -14.07 9.87 -0.98
N ARG A 58 -13.20 8.94 -1.35
CA ARG A 58 -12.16 8.39 -0.45
C ARG A 58 -10.82 8.39 -1.16
N LEU A 59 -9.81 8.97 -0.51
CA LEU A 59 -8.41 8.91 -0.92
C LEU A 59 -7.66 8.01 0.07
N ASP A 60 -7.04 6.95 -0.42
CA ASP A 60 -6.16 6.08 0.36
C ASP A 60 -4.72 6.30 -0.10
N ILE A 61 -3.80 6.52 0.85
CA ILE A 61 -2.37 6.69 0.60
C ILE A 61 -1.65 5.56 1.34
N TYR A 62 -0.79 4.85 0.61
CA TYR A 62 0.07 3.80 1.15
C TYR A 62 1.52 4.15 0.91
N SER A 63 2.35 3.99 1.92
CA SER A 63 3.80 4.12 1.79
C SER A 63 4.52 3.04 2.57
N GLN A 64 5.65 2.62 2.02
CA GLN A 64 6.52 1.62 2.61
C GLN A 64 7.95 2.17 2.58
N GLY A 65 8.67 1.99 3.69
CA GLY A 65 10.09 2.31 3.78
C GLY A 65 10.96 1.40 2.91
N ASN A 66 12.27 1.64 2.95
CA ASN A 66 13.19 0.77 2.23
C ASN A 66 13.14 -0.65 2.81
N LYS A 67 13.39 -1.65 1.97
CA LYS A 67 13.59 -3.03 2.40
C LYS A 67 14.73 -3.68 1.61
N TYR A 68 15.37 -4.67 2.22
CA TYR A 68 16.27 -5.57 1.50
C TYR A 68 15.50 -6.76 0.96
N LEU A 69 15.91 -7.24 -0.21
CA LEU A 69 15.30 -8.36 -0.91
C LEU A 69 16.04 -9.68 -0.65
N ASN A 70 17.23 -9.62 -0.03
CA ASN A 70 18.03 -10.78 0.33
C ASN A 70 18.80 -10.63 1.65
N ALA A 71 19.19 -11.76 2.24
CA ALA A 71 19.91 -11.83 3.51
C ALA A 71 21.30 -11.17 3.48
N ALA A 72 21.92 -11.07 2.30
CA ALA A 72 23.19 -10.38 2.11
C ALA A 72 23.06 -8.83 2.17
N ASN A 73 21.84 -8.30 2.12
CA ASN A 73 21.54 -6.86 2.14
C ASN A 73 22.23 -6.07 1.01
N ASN A 74 22.41 -6.68 -0.16
CA ASN A 74 22.95 -6.00 -1.34
C ASN A 74 21.90 -5.76 -2.43
N GLU A 75 20.75 -6.44 -2.36
CA GLU A 75 19.57 -6.16 -3.19
C GLU A 75 18.56 -5.34 -2.37
N LYS A 76 18.24 -4.13 -2.81
CA LYS A 76 17.42 -3.18 -2.05
C LYS A 76 16.27 -2.63 -2.90
N GLN A 77 15.09 -2.60 -2.31
CA GLN A 77 13.99 -1.78 -2.79
C GLN A 77 13.95 -0.46 -2.00
N ASN A 78 13.91 0.64 -2.74
CA ASN A 78 13.74 1.97 -2.15
C ASN A 78 12.31 2.15 -1.63
N ALA A 79 12.15 3.07 -0.69
CA ALA A 79 10.84 3.48 -0.21
C ALA A 79 9.97 3.98 -1.37
N TRP A 80 8.67 3.72 -1.28
CA TRP A 80 7.69 4.08 -2.31
C TRP A 80 6.41 4.62 -1.67
N VAL A 81 5.60 5.28 -2.48
CA VAL A 81 4.27 5.79 -2.11
C VAL A 81 3.31 5.58 -3.26
N SER A 82 2.11 5.11 -2.95
CA SER A 82 1.01 4.98 -3.91
C SER A 82 -0.26 5.58 -3.31
N ALA A 83 -1.21 5.93 -4.18
CA ALA A 83 -2.48 6.45 -3.74
C ALA A 83 -3.61 5.97 -4.65
N ASP A 84 -4.77 5.74 -4.04
CA ASP A 84 -6.00 5.31 -4.69
C ASP A 84 -7.11 6.32 -4.38
N LEU A 85 -7.99 6.58 -5.33
CA LEU A 85 -9.11 7.51 -5.18
C LEU A 85 -10.39 6.89 -5.74
N ILE A 86 -11.45 6.97 -4.96
CA ILE A 86 -12.83 6.76 -5.42
C ILE A 86 -13.62 8.04 -5.24
N VAL A 87 -14.46 8.37 -6.22
CA VAL A 87 -15.42 9.47 -6.18
C VAL A 87 -16.75 8.96 -6.68
N GLY A 88 -17.83 9.23 -5.95
CA GLY A 88 -19.16 8.76 -6.32
C GLY A 88 -20.30 9.62 -5.80
N TYR A 89 -21.49 9.23 -6.20
CA TYR A 89 -22.73 9.89 -5.88
C TYR A 89 -23.82 8.85 -5.61
N ILE A 90 -24.42 8.93 -4.43
CA ILE A 90 -25.54 8.09 -4.00
C ILE A 90 -26.83 8.87 -4.14
N TYR A 91 -27.78 8.33 -4.88
CA TYR A 91 -29.13 8.86 -5.03
C TYR A 91 -30.16 7.74 -4.86
N ASN A 92 -30.98 7.83 -3.80
CA ASN A 92 -31.92 6.78 -3.39
C ASN A 92 -31.22 5.42 -3.25
N ASN A 93 -31.59 4.45 -4.09
CA ASN A 93 -31.07 3.10 -4.11
C ASN A 93 -29.92 2.90 -5.11
N LEU A 94 -29.41 3.96 -5.75
CA LEU A 94 -28.38 3.88 -6.78
C LEU A 94 -27.11 4.62 -6.35
N ASP A 95 -25.98 3.96 -6.46
CA ASP A 95 -24.63 4.51 -6.26
C ASP A 95 -23.89 4.42 -7.59
N ILE A 96 -23.43 5.56 -8.12
CA ILE A 96 -22.59 5.64 -9.33
C ILE A 96 -21.25 6.21 -8.92
N TYR A 97 -20.16 5.57 -9.35
CA TYR A 97 -18.83 5.97 -8.95
C TYR A 97 -17.79 5.75 -10.04
N SER A 98 -16.68 6.45 -9.89
CA SER A 98 -15.45 6.25 -10.65
C SER A 98 -14.30 6.06 -9.68
N PHE A 99 -13.28 5.32 -10.10
CA PHE A 99 -12.11 5.06 -9.28
C PHE A 99 -10.83 5.12 -10.12
N ILE A 100 -9.73 5.39 -9.43
CA ILE A 100 -8.37 5.25 -9.91
C ILE A 100 -7.55 4.58 -8.80
N GLU A 101 -6.92 3.46 -9.15
CA GLU A 101 -5.93 2.77 -8.33
C GLU A 101 -4.54 3.13 -8.87
N ASN A 102 -3.58 3.32 -7.96
CA ASN A 102 -2.21 3.72 -8.25
C ASN A 102 -2.13 4.99 -9.11
N ILE A 103 -2.64 6.11 -8.57
CA ILE A 103 -2.67 7.44 -9.22
C ILE A 103 -1.30 7.85 -9.77
N GLY A 104 -0.22 7.49 -9.07
CA GLY A 104 1.16 7.80 -9.44
C GLY A 104 1.72 6.94 -10.57
N ASP A 105 1.09 5.80 -10.89
CA ASP A 105 1.73 4.71 -11.67
C ASP A 105 3.07 4.28 -11.05
N GLU A 106 3.08 4.16 -9.72
CA GLU A 106 4.24 3.71 -8.96
C GLU A 106 4.47 2.22 -9.19
N GLU A 107 5.69 1.86 -9.59
CA GLU A 107 6.12 0.48 -9.76
C GLU A 107 7.05 0.09 -8.60
N HIS A 108 6.69 -0.96 -7.87
CA HIS A 108 7.50 -1.51 -6.78
C HIS A 108 7.37 -3.04 -6.72
N ILE A 109 8.33 -3.71 -6.08
CA ILE A 109 8.30 -5.15 -5.89
C ILE A 109 7.39 -5.49 -4.70
N GLU A 110 6.32 -6.20 -4.99
CA GLU A 110 5.42 -6.77 -3.99
C GLU A 110 6.05 -8.00 -3.32
N ALA A 111 6.62 -8.89 -4.13
CA ALA A 111 7.28 -10.10 -3.66
C ALA A 111 8.50 -10.45 -4.54
N ALA A 112 9.61 -10.82 -3.90
CA ALA A 112 10.77 -11.40 -4.54
C ALA A 112 11.14 -12.71 -3.87
N PHE A 113 11.37 -13.75 -4.67
CA PHE A 113 11.87 -15.04 -4.24
C PHE A 113 13.14 -15.38 -5.02
N PHE A 114 14.25 -15.53 -4.31
CA PHE A 114 15.53 -15.87 -4.90
C PHE A 114 15.79 -17.37 -4.72
N GLY A 115 15.78 -18.11 -5.82
CA GLY A 115 16.12 -19.52 -5.87
C GLY A 115 17.51 -19.76 -6.47
N ARG A 116 17.93 -21.02 -6.49
CA ARG A 116 19.24 -21.42 -7.05
C ARG A 116 19.35 -21.17 -8.56
N ASP A 117 18.23 -21.25 -9.28
CA ASP A 117 18.18 -21.19 -10.75
C ASP A 117 17.63 -19.85 -11.28
N GLY A 118 17.40 -18.86 -10.41
CA GLY A 118 16.91 -17.55 -10.80
C GLY A 118 16.10 -16.84 -9.71
N ALA A 119 15.58 -15.67 -10.05
CA ALA A 119 14.69 -14.88 -9.19
C ALA A 119 13.29 -14.82 -9.79
N TYR A 120 12.28 -14.98 -8.93
CA TYR A 120 10.90 -14.70 -9.25
C TYR A 120 10.52 -13.37 -8.59
N ILE A 121 10.19 -12.37 -9.38
CA ILE A 121 9.89 -11.00 -8.91
C ILE A 121 8.50 -10.64 -9.41
N ASN A 122 7.60 -10.30 -8.47
CA ASN A 122 6.29 -9.73 -8.74
C ASN A 122 6.33 -8.23 -8.51
N TYR A 123 5.95 -7.48 -9.53
CA TYR A 123 5.76 -6.04 -9.45
C TYR A 123 4.32 -5.70 -9.09
N SER A 124 4.14 -4.50 -8.55
CA SER A 124 2.84 -3.92 -8.26
C SER A 124 1.99 -3.78 -9.50
N ASN A 125 0.67 -3.77 -9.31
CA ASN A 125 -0.25 -3.49 -10.41
C ASN A 125 -0.01 -2.07 -10.98
N PRO A 126 -0.10 -1.90 -12.31
CA PRO A 126 -0.01 -0.58 -12.93
C PRO A 126 -1.24 0.25 -12.57
N ARG A 127 -1.20 1.54 -12.90
CA ARG A 127 -2.36 2.44 -12.77
C ARG A 127 -3.60 1.86 -13.46
N LYS A 128 -4.71 1.81 -12.74
CA LYS A 128 -6.00 1.30 -13.23
C LYS A 128 -7.11 2.29 -12.92
N PHE A 129 -8.03 2.51 -13.84
CA PHE A 129 -9.20 3.37 -13.63
C PHE A 129 -10.46 2.68 -14.13
N GLY A 130 -11.60 3.10 -13.60
CA GLY A 130 -12.88 2.54 -14.00
C GLY A 130 -14.08 3.32 -13.49
N VAL A 131 -15.25 2.86 -13.92
CA VAL A 131 -16.55 3.36 -13.48
C VAL A 131 -17.42 2.18 -13.08
N GLY A 132 -18.34 2.38 -12.15
CA GLY A 132 -19.23 1.35 -11.66
C GLY A 132 -20.55 1.92 -11.17
N PHE A 133 -21.50 1.02 -10.96
CA PHE A 133 -22.75 1.35 -10.28
C PHE A 133 -23.14 0.20 -9.33
N LYS A 134 -23.84 0.53 -8.25
CA LYS A 134 -24.45 -0.43 -7.32
C LYS A 134 -25.91 -0.05 -7.11
N TYR A 135 -26.77 -1.06 -7.02
CA TYR A 135 -28.19 -0.89 -6.70
C TYR A 135 -28.53 -1.64 -5.42
N TYR A 136 -29.20 -0.97 -4.48
CA TYR A 136 -29.57 -1.52 -3.17
C TYR A 136 -31.05 -1.91 -3.15
N PHE A 137 -31.35 -3.20 -2.90
CA PHE A 137 -32.71 -3.74 -2.81
C PHE A 137 -33.33 -3.56 -1.42
#